data_AF-A0AAW1M071-F1
#
_entry.id   AF-A0AAW1M071-F1
#
_cell.length_a   1.000
_cell.length_b   1.000
_cell.length_c   1.000
_cell.angle_alpha   90.00
_cell.angle_beta   90.00
_cell.angle_gamma   90.00
#
_symmetry.space_group_name_H-M   'P 1'
#
loop_
_entity.id
_entity.type
_entity.pdbx_description
1 polymer ?
#
loop_
_entity_poly.entity_id
_entity_poly.type
_entity_poly.pdbx_seq_one_letter_code
_entity_poly.pdbx_strand_id
1 'polypeptide(L)'
;MSYSLKNVYATLPKTQRGQPLVLGGDPKGKNFLYTNGNSVIIRNIDNPAISDTYTEHSLPVNVAKYSPSGFYIASGDQSGKIRIWDTVNKEHILKNEW
;
A
#
# COMPACT_ATOMS: atom_id res chain seq x y z
N MET A 1 -12.56 -22.29 -19.14
CA MET A 1 -11.18 -22.05 -18.69
C MET A 1 -11.23 -21.18 -17.44
N SER A 2 -10.71 -21.66 -16.31
CA SER A 2 -10.48 -20.82 -15.12
C SER A 2 -9.02 -20.36 -15.12
N TYR A 3 -8.79 -19.11 -14.74
CA TYR A 3 -7.46 -18.54 -14.58
C TYR A 3 -7.22 -18.31 -13.08
N SER A 4 -5.99 -18.53 -12.63
CA SER A 4 -5.57 -18.26 -11.25
C SER A 4 -4.35 -17.37 -11.23
N LEU A 5 -4.34 -16.42 -10.31
CA LEU A 5 -3.21 -15.52 -10.11
C LEU A 5 -2.06 -16.30 -9.45
N LYS A 6 -0.92 -16.39 -10.15
CA LYS A 6 0.26 -17.09 -9.64
C LYS A 6 1.20 -16.15 -8.88
N ASN A 7 1.60 -15.06 -9.53
CA ASN A 7 2.56 -14.08 -9.02
C ASN A 7 2.09 -12.67 -9.38
N VAL A 8 2.42 -11.70 -8.53
CA VAL A 8 2.27 -10.27 -8.80
C VAL A 8 3.62 -9.62 -8.57
N TYR A 9 4.11 -8.91 -9.58
CA TYR A 9 5.35 -8.14 -9.46
C TYR A 9 5.03 -6.66 -9.42
N ALA A 10 5.16 -6.07 -8.24
CA ALA A 10 4.95 -4.65 -8.05
C ALA A 10 6.07 -3.81 -8.68
N THR A 11 5.70 -2.59 -9.08
CA THR A 11 6.60 -1.58 -9.62
C THR A 11 7.52 -1.02 -8.54
N LEU A 12 8.70 -0.52 -8.92
CA LEU A 12 9.58 0.14 -7.94
C LEU A 12 8.98 1.47 -7.45
N PRO A 13 9.32 1.92 -6.24
CA PRO A 13 8.85 3.19 -5.72
C PRO A 13 9.27 4.36 -6.62
N LYS A 14 8.33 5.27 -6.91
CA LYS A 14 8.62 6.47 -7.70
C LYS A 14 9.36 7.48 -6.83
N THR A 15 10.60 7.80 -7.20
CA THR A 15 11.42 8.78 -6.48
C THR A 15 11.46 10.10 -7.24
N GLN A 16 11.51 11.20 -6.50
CA GLN A 16 11.71 12.55 -7.03
C GLN A 16 12.90 13.20 -6.33
N ARG A 17 13.82 13.78 -7.11
CA ARG A 17 15.02 14.41 -6.55
C ARG A 17 14.63 15.52 -5.56
N GLY A 18 15.23 15.49 -4.38
CA GLY A 18 14.99 16.47 -3.34
C GLY A 18 13.68 16.27 -2.56
N GLN A 19 12.94 15.19 -2.80
CA GLN A 19 11.76 14.83 -2.02
C GLN A 19 11.98 13.50 -1.28
N PRO A 20 11.65 13.42 0.01
CA PRO A 20 11.70 12.16 0.74
C PRO A 20 10.58 11.23 0.28
N LEU A 21 10.87 9.94 0.21
CA LEU A 21 9.86 8.90 0.04
C LEU A 21 9.60 8.23 1.40
N VAL A 22 8.34 8.16 1.80
CA VAL A 22 7.95 7.47 3.03
C VAL A 22 7.84 5.98 2.77
N LEU A 23 8.71 5.20 3.40
CA LEU A 23 8.62 3.74 3.46
C LEU A 23 8.02 3.33 4.80
N GLY A 24 7.08 2.39 4.78
CA GLY A 24 6.45 1.84 5.98
C GLY A 24 6.79 0.36 6.12
N GLY A 25 7.11 -0.09 7.34
CA GLY A 25 7.24 -1.51 7.65
C GLY A 25 5.95 -2.06 8.26
N ASP A 26 5.64 -3.31 7.96
CA ASP A 26 4.67 -4.10 8.73
C ASP A 26 5.24 -4.33 10.14
N PRO A 27 4.47 -4.09 11.22
CA PRO A 27 4.88 -4.43 12.59
C PRO A 27 5.33 -5.88 12.76
N LYS A 28 4.84 -6.82 11.93
CA LYS A 28 5.23 -8.23 11.95
C LYS A 28 6.55 -8.52 11.22
N GLY A 29 7.13 -7.53 10.54
CA GLY A 29 8.41 -7.65 9.83
C GLY A 29 8.36 -8.46 8.54
N LYS A 30 7.17 -8.84 8.05
CA LYS A 30 7.01 -9.68 6.86
C LYS A 30 6.89 -8.87 5.57
N ASN A 31 6.25 -7.70 5.65
CA ASN A 31 5.97 -6.86 4.50
C ASN A 31 6.48 -5.44 4.72
N PHE A 32 6.64 -4.71 3.63
CA PHE A 32 6.86 -3.27 3.63
C PHE A 32 5.91 -2.63 2.63
N LEU A 33 5.66 -1.34 2.81
CA LEU A 33 4.78 -0.56 1.96
C LEU A 33 5.46 0.73 1.50
N TYR A 34 4.97 1.22 0.36
CA TYR A 34 5.35 2.49 -0.22
C TYR A 34 4.24 3.01 -1.12
N THR A 35 4.25 4.30 -1.39
CA THR A 35 3.30 4.91 -2.31
C THR A 35 3.89 4.98 -3.73
N ASN A 36 3.04 4.82 -4.72
CA ASN A 36 3.40 4.98 -6.13
C ASN A 36 2.23 5.58 -6.91
N GLY A 37 2.35 6.87 -7.27
CA GLY A 37 1.25 7.60 -7.89
C GLY A 37 0.04 7.60 -6.97
N ASN A 38 -1.11 7.14 -7.49
CA ASN A 38 -2.37 7.12 -6.76
C ASN A 38 -2.60 5.80 -5.99
N SER A 39 -1.55 5.00 -5.81
CA SER A 39 -1.68 3.67 -5.24
C SER A 39 -0.72 3.46 -4.07
N VAL A 40 -1.14 2.62 -3.14
CA VAL A 40 -0.29 2.12 -2.06
C VAL A 40 0.08 0.68 -2.39
N ILE A 41 1.36 0.41 -2.44
CA ILE A 41 1.88 -0.92 -2.74
C ILE A 41 2.36 -1.56 -1.45
N ILE A 42 1.97 -2.81 -1.24
CA ILE A 42 2.49 -3.68 -0.18
C ILE A 42 3.31 -4.78 -0.84
N ARG A 43 4.52 -4.99 -0.36
CA ARG A 43 5.43 -6.00 -0.89
C ARG A 43 5.99 -6.86 0.23
N ASN A 44 6.06 -8.16 -0.03
CA ASN A 44 6.72 -9.08 0.86
C ASN A 44 8.25 -8.95 0.77
N ILE A 45 8.92 -8.98 1.92
CA ILE A 45 10.38 -8.79 2.01
C ILE A 45 11.12 -10.02 1.48
N ASP A 46 10.68 -11.22 1.85
CA ASP A 46 11.34 -12.47 1.49
C ASP A 46 11.07 -12.90 0.05
N ASN A 47 9.81 -12.77 -0.39
CA ASN A 47 9.37 -13.21 -1.72
C ASN A 47 8.73 -12.05 -2.51
N PRO A 48 9.46 -11.46 -3.47
CA PRO A 48 8.98 -10.31 -4.23
C PRO A 48 7.86 -10.63 -5.22
N ALA A 49 7.55 -11.91 -5.47
CA ALA A 49 6.42 -12.33 -6.31
C ALA A 49 5.06 -12.21 -5.60
N ILE A 50 5.08 -11.89 -4.29
CA ILE A 50 3.89 -11.63 -3.48
C ILE A 50 3.82 -10.13 -3.22
N SER A 51 2.90 -9.46 -3.90
CA SER A 51 2.61 -8.05 -3.67
C SER A 51 1.12 -7.79 -3.78
N ASP A 52 0.67 -6.80 -3.02
CA ASP A 52 -0.69 -6.30 -3.04
C ASP A 52 -0.72 -4.81 -3.39
N THR A 53 -1.83 -4.33 -3.93
CA THR A 53 -1.93 -2.93 -4.38
C THR A 53 -3.30 -2.35 -4.09
N TYR A 54 -3.30 -1.25 -3.36
CA TYR A 54 -4.48 -0.46 -3.08
C TYR A 54 -4.55 0.72 -4.05
N THR A 55 -5.56 0.72 -4.93
CA THR A 55 -5.71 1.68 -6.04
C THR A 55 -6.88 2.64 -5.88
N GLU A 56 -7.51 2.67 -4.71
CA GLU A 56 -8.79 3.36 -4.56
C GLU A 56 -8.67 4.89 -4.43
N HIS A 57 -7.46 5.43 -4.26
CA HIS A 57 -7.27 6.89 -4.18
C HIS A 57 -7.38 7.55 -5.56
N SER A 58 -8.11 8.66 -5.63
CA SER A 58 -8.30 9.42 -6.88
C SER A 58 -7.08 10.27 -7.26
N LEU A 59 -6.24 10.63 -6.29
CA LEU A 59 -5.08 11.52 -6.44
C LEU A 59 -3.81 10.85 -5.91
N PRO A 60 -2.62 11.44 -6.21
CA PRO A 60 -1.37 10.88 -5.73
C PRO A 60 -1.33 10.74 -4.21
N VAL A 61 -0.92 9.56 -3.75
CA VAL A 61 -0.79 9.22 -2.34
C VAL A 61 0.60 9.64 -1.87
N ASN A 62 0.66 10.54 -0.91
CA ASN A 62 1.93 11.06 -0.41
C ASN A 62 2.53 10.17 0.69
N VAL A 63 1.66 9.52 1.47
CA VAL A 63 2.07 8.77 2.66
C VAL A 63 1.11 7.61 2.91
N ALA A 64 1.68 6.48 3.33
CA ALA A 64 0.94 5.38 3.91
C ALA A 64 1.72 4.81 5.10
N LYS A 65 1.02 4.26 6.10
CA LYS A 65 1.59 3.64 7.30
C LYS A 65 0.70 2.50 7.79
N TYR A 66 1.34 1.43 8.26
CA TYR A 66 0.63 0.38 9.00
C TYR A 66 0.17 0.88 10.36
N SER A 67 -1.00 0.42 10.78
CA SER A 67 -1.41 0.44 12.18
C SER A 67 -0.45 -0.41 13.01
N PRO A 68 -0.12 -0.03 14.26
CA PRO A 68 0.66 -0.86 15.17
C PRO A 68 0.08 -2.27 15.37
N SER A 69 -1.24 -2.42 15.21
CA SER A 69 -1.91 -3.73 15.28
C SER A 69 -1.68 -4.62 14.04
N GLY A 70 -1.20 -4.04 12.93
CA GLY A 70 -0.93 -4.75 11.67
C GLY A 70 -2.18 -5.14 10.87
N PHE A 71 -3.37 -4.74 11.29
CA PHE A 71 -4.62 -5.07 10.57
C PHE A 71 -5.02 -4.00 9.55
N TYR A 72 -4.68 -2.74 9.81
CA TYR A 72 -5.10 -1.61 8.99
C TYR A 72 -3.91 -0.84 8.45
N ILE A 73 -4.11 -0.16 7.31
CA ILE A 73 -3.23 0.88 6.81
C ILE A 73 -3.99 2.20 6.76
N ALA A 74 -3.32 3.27 7.18
CA ALA A 74 -3.74 4.62 6.93
C ALA A 74 -2.96 5.18 5.75
N SER A 75 -3.66 5.82 4.81
CA SER A 75 -3.07 6.39 3.60
C SER A 75 -3.67 7.77 3.30
N GLY A 76 -2.83 8.72 2.93
CA GLY A 76 -3.22 10.12 2.70
C GLY A 76 -2.86 10.60 1.29
N ASP A 77 -3.82 11.20 0.61
CA ASP A 77 -3.66 11.74 -0.74
C ASP A 77 -3.28 13.23 -0.77
N GLN A 78 -2.99 13.73 -1.97
CA GLN A 78 -2.64 15.14 -2.20
C GLN A 78 -3.80 16.12 -1.99
N SER A 79 -5.06 15.67 -2.04
CA SER A 79 -6.21 16.51 -1.67
C SER A 79 -6.42 16.64 -0.18
N GLY A 80 -5.63 15.92 0.63
CA GLY A 80 -5.78 15.88 2.09
C GLY A 80 -6.75 14.80 2.57
N LYS A 81 -7.22 13.92 1.67
CA LYS A 81 -8.13 12.84 1.98
C LYS A 81 -7.39 11.69 2.63
N ILE A 82 -7.92 11.18 3.74
CA ILE A 82 -7.32 10.10 4.51
C ILE A 82 -8.22 8.88 4.46
N ARG A 83 -7.65 7.73 4.10
CA ARG A 83 -8.34 6.45 4.06
C ARG A 83 -7.70 5.46 5.00
N ILE A 84 -8.55 4.81 5.81
CA ILE A 84 -8.19 3.65 6.63
C ILE A 84 -8.87 2.43 6.05
N TRP A 85 -8.07 1.45 5.68
CA TRP A 85 -8.52 0.24 5.00
C TRP A 85 -7.82 -1.01 5.57
N ASP A 86 -8.48 -2.16 5.40
CA ASP A 86 -8.02 -3.46 5.89
C ASP A 86 -6.97 -4.08 4.95
N THR A 87 -5.94 -4.66 5.55
CA THR A 87 -4.82 -5.31 4.84
C THR A 87 -4.92 -6.82 4.78
N VAL A 88 -5.81 -7.43 5.57
CA VAL A 88 -5.95 -8.89 5.65
C VAL A 88 -6.77 -9.43 4.50
N ASN A 89 -7.79 -8.68 4.10
CA ASN A 89 -8.69 -9.04 3.01
C ASN A 89 -8.21 -8.47 1.68
N LYS A 90 -8.27 -9.29 0.62
CA LYS A 90 -7.95 -8.86 -0.75
C LYS A 90 -8.83 -7.73 -1.27
N GLU A 91 -10.02 -7.56 -0.69
CA GLU A 91 -10.96 -6.51 -1.08
C GLU A 91 -10.61 -5.14 -0.47
N HIS A 92 -9.60 -5.08 0.40
CA HIS A 92 -9.13 -3.85 1.05
C HIS A 92 -10.27 -2.93 1.53
N ILE A 93 -11.17 -3.53 2.31
CA ILE A 93 -12.41 -2.88 2.73
C ILE A 93 -12.07 -1.55 3.42
N LEU A 94 -12.62 -0.48 2.86
CA LEU A 94 -12.52 0.86 3.42
C LEU A 94 -13.33 0.91 4.70
N LYS A 95 -12.67 1.22 5.81
CA LYS A 95 -13.32 1.35 7.12
C LYS A 95 -13.79 2.78 7.35
N ASN A 96 -12.89 3.73 7.12
CA ASN A 96 -13.16 5.15 7.34
C ASN A 96 -12.46 5.98 6.27
N GLU A 97 -13.08 7.10 5.95
CA GLU A 97 -12.60 8.11 5.04
C GLU A 97 -12.88 9.49 5.64
N TRP A 98 -11.88 10.36 5.62
CA TRP A 98 -11.99 11.77 6.04
C TRP A 98 -11.45 12.68 4.95
#